data_AF-A0A1I5GET4-F1
#
_entry.id   AF-A0A1I5GET4-F1
#
_cell.length_a   1.000
_cell.length_b   1.000
_cell.length_c   1.000
_cell.angle_alpha   90.00
_cell.angle_beta   90.00
_cell.angle_gamma   90.00
#
_symmetry.space_group_name_H-M   'P 1'
#
loop_
_entity.id
_entity.type
_entity.pdbx_description
1 polymer ?
#
loop_
_entity_poly.entity_id
_entity_poly.type
_entity_poly.pdbx_seq_one_letter_code
_entity_poly.pdbx_strand_id
1 'polypeptide(L)'
;MEILLWIVFAVLMGSMLLVAVSVVVVATRENRAYSAEAKTWERLAQTGIPAQAVVESLKRSENELSRGGSQGQTVYAVELALRVIGTDAIVDERPAIVRTLIDEGLLPQFAVPGKPVHLLRDPNDASIFAIDRARTPLEIPRASH
;
A
#
# COMPACT_ATOMS: atom_id res chain seq x y z
N MET A 1 1.26 -19.30 50.22
CA MET A 1 1.42 -19.99 48.92
C MET A 1 0.43 -19.47 47.88
N GLU A 2 -0.86 -19.32 48.23
CA GLU A 2 -1.93 -18.85 47.33
C GLU A 2 -1.70 -17.46 46.71
N ILE A 3 -1.30 -16.46 47.51
CA ILE A 3 -1.08 -15.08 47.02
C ILE A 3 0.01 -15.02 45.93
N LEU A 4 1.07 -15.83 46.08
CA LEU A 4 2.16 -15.88 45.09
C LEU A 4 1.65 -16.43 43.74
N LEU A 5 0.74 -17.41 43.77
CA LEU A 5 0.16 -18.00 42.56
C LEU A 5 -0.74 -17.00 41.82
N TRP A 6 -1.55 -16.22 42.55
CA TRP A 6 -2.37 -15.16 41.95
C TRP A 6 -1.56 -14.03 41.34
N ILE A 7 -0.44 -13.64 41.96
CA ILE A 7 0.47 -12.62 41.41
C ILE A 7 1.10 -13.12 40.10
N VAL A 8 1.61 -14.36 40.08
CA VAL A 8 2.21 -14.95 38.87
C VAL A 8 1.17 -15.07 37.76
N PHE A 9 -0.06 -15.47 38.08
CA PHE A 9 -1.16 -15.54 37.11
C PHE A 9 -1.50 -14.17 36.52
N ALA A 10 -1.59 -13.13 37.36
CA ALA A 10 -1.87 -11.77 36.90
C ALA A 10 -0.76 -11.23 35.97
N VAL A 11 0.51 -11.51 36.28
CA VAL A 11 1.65 -11.12 35.43
C VAL A 11 1.62 -11.87 34.09
N LEU A 12 1.37 -13.18 34.10
CA LEU A 12 1.29 -13.97 32.87
C LEU A 12 0.12 -13.52 31.98
N MET A 13 -1.07 -13.33 32.55
CA MET A 13 -2.25 -12.85 31.81
C MET A 13 -2.06 -11.43 31.28
N GLY A 14 -1.44 -10.54 32.07
CA GLY A 14 -1.11 -9.18 31.63
C GLY A 14 -0.13 -9.17 30.46
N SER A 15 0.91 -10.01 30.52
CA SER A 15 1.90 -10.12 29.43
C SER A 15 1.28 -10.69 28.14
N MET A 16 0.41 -11.69 28.24
CA MET A 16 -0.31 -12.28 27.10
C MET A 16 -1.20 -11.25 26.39
N LEU A 17 -1.93 -10.42 27.16
CA LEU A 17 -2.78 -9.36 26.62
C LEU A 17 -1.97 -8.29 25.89
N LEU A 18 -0.81 -7.89 26.43
CA LEU A 18 0.08 -6.91 25.80
C LEU A 18 0.64 -7.42 24.47
N VAL A 19 1.02 -8.69 24.40
CA VAL A 19 1.49 -9.32 23.15
C VAL A 19 0.36 -9.39 22.13
N ALA A 20 -0.84 -9.81 22.53
CA ALA A 20 -1.99 -9.88 21.63
C ALA A 20 -2.37 -8.50 21.04
N VAL A 21 -2.40 -7.46 21.88
CA VAL A 21 -2.65 -6.08 21.42
C VAL A 21 -1.56 -5.60 20.47
N SER A 22 -0.29 -5.89 20.77
CA SER A 22 0.83 -5.50 19.91
C SER A 22 0.76 -6.15 18.52
N VAL A 23 0.44 -7.44 18.45
CA VAL A 23 0.25 -8.15 17.18
C VAL A 23 -0.92 -7.57 16.38
N VAL A 24 -2.04 -7.25 17.04
CA VAL A 24 -3.19 -6.60 16.37
C VAL A 24 -2.83 -5.21 15.85
N VAL A 25 -2.06 -4.41 16.60
CA VAL A 25 -1.61 -3.07 16.17
C VAL A 25 -0.63 -3.16 14.99
N VAL A 26 0.29 -4.12 15.01
CA VAL A 26 1.25 -4.33 13.91
C VAL A 26 0.52 -4.85 12.66
N ALA A 27 -0.33 -5.86 12.81
CA ALA A 27 -1.13 -6.40 11.72
C ALA A 27 -2.10 -5.36 11.13
N THR A 28 -2.68 -4.50 11.97
CA THR A 28 -3.51 -3.39 11.48
C THR A 28 -2.68 -2.29 10.85
N ARG A 29 -1.47 -1.97 11.30
CA ARG A 29 -0.58 -0.98 10.65
C ARG A 29 -0.17 -1.41 9.24
N GLU A 30 0.21 -2.66 9.08
CA GLU A 30 0.59 -3.21 7.77
C GLU A 30 -0.61 -3.25 6.84
N ASN A 31 -1.74 -3.79 7.31
CA ASN A 31 -2.97 -3.83 6.54
C ASN A 31 -3.51 -2.42 6.21
N ARG A 32 -3.30 -1.44 7.10
CA ARG A 32 -3.74 -0.05 6.94
C ARG A 32 -2.89 0.70 5.92
N ALA A 33 -1.60 0.39 5.75
CA ALA A 33 -0.80 1.02 4.70
C ALA A 33 -1.31 0.64 3.29
N TYR A 34 -1.61 -0.65 3.08
CA TYR A 34 -2.15 -1.14 1.80
C TYR A 34 -3.62 -0.78 1.58
N SER A 35 -4.43 -0.76 2.64
CA SER A 35 -5.84 -0.33 2.58
C SER A 35 -5.98 1.19 2.51
N ALA A 36 -4.99 1.96 2.97
CA ALA A 36 -5.00 3.41 2.89
C ALA A 36 -4.83 3.89 1.44
N GLU A 37 -4.00 3.22 0.63
CA GLU A 37 -3.92 3.55 -0.80
C GLU A 37 -5.25 3.30 -1.49
N ALA A 38 -5.92 2.17 -1.23
CA ALA A 38 -7.24 1.88 -1.81
C ALA A 38 -8.31 2.92 -1.42
N LYS A 39 -8.36 3.33 -0.14
CA LYS A 39 -9.29 4.37 0.33
C LYS A 39 -8.94 5.75 -0.20
N THR A 40 -7.65 6.06 -0.30
CA THR A 40 -7.17 7.32 -0.89
C THR A 40 -7.53 7.36 -2.36
N TRP A 41 -7.34 6.27 -3.10
CA TRP A 41 -7.78 6.15 -4.49
C TRP A 41 -9.29 6.37 -4.63
N GLU A 42 -10.12 5.72 -3.82
CA GLU A 42 -11.58 5.90 -3.90
C GLU A 42 -12.02 7.36 -3.69
N ARG A 43 -11.38 8.06 -2.74
CA ARG A 43 -11.59 9.49 -2.50
C ARG A 43 -11.09 10.35 -3.67
N LEU A 44 -9.90 10.05 -4.18
CA LEU A 44 -9.26 10.82 -5.24
C LEU A 44 -9.80 10.48 -6.63
N ALA A 45 -10.48 9.36 -6.83
CA ALA A 45 -11.11 9.02 -8.10
C ALA A 45 -12.17 10.05 -8.51
N GLN A 46 -12.79 10.73 -7.54
CA GLN A 46 -13.80 11.76 -7.78
C GLN A 46 -13.25 13.20 -7.75
N THR A 47 -12.20 13.44 -6.98
CA THR A 47 -11.74 14.80 -6.63
C THR A 47 -10.26 15.06 -6.90
N GLY A 48 -9.51 14.02 -7.28
CA GLY A 48 -8.07 14.06 -7.45
C GLY A 48 -7.66 14.77 -8.73
N ILE A 49 -6.51 15.44 -8.65
CA ILE A 49 -5.86 16.07 -9.80
C ILE A 49 -5.00 15.01 -10.49
N PRO A 50 -5.15 14.79 -11.82
CA PRO A 50 -4.33 13.82 -12.53
C PRO A 50 -2.87 14.26 -12.56
N ALA A 51 -1.98 13.35 -12.23
CA ALA A 51 -0.52 13.52 -12.27
C ALA A 51 0.12 12.32 -13.00
N GLN A 52 1.33 12.53 -13.53
CA GLN A 52 2.12 11.47 -14.15
C GLN A 52 3.35 11.19 -13.31
N ALA A 53 3.76 9.94 -13.25
CA ALA A 53 5.02 9.56 -12.65
C ALA A 53 5.68 8.42 -13.44
N VAL A 54 6.97 8.21 -13.20
CA VAL A 54 7.69 7.05 -13.70
C VAL A 54 8.20 6.21 -12.54
N VAL A 55 8.18 4.89 -12.70
CA VAL A 55 8.74 3.99 -11.68
C VAL A 55 10.25 4.12 -11.66
N GLU A 56 10.84 4.40 -10.50
CA GLU A 56 12.29 4.34 -10.31
C GLU A 56 12.73 2.96 -9.84
N SER A 57 11.98 2.40 -8.88
CA SER A 57 12.22 1.06 -8.37
C SER A 57 10.96 0.46 -7.75
N LEU A 58 10.93 -0.87 -7.72
CA LEU A 58 9.93 -1.66 -7.03
C LEU A 58 10.63 -2.49 -5.96
N LYS A 59 10.15 -2.38 -4.72
CA LYS A 59 10.56 -3.25 -3.61
C LYS A 59 9.36 -4.07 -3.16
N ARG A 60 9.52 -5.39 -3.03
CA ARG A 60 8.51 -6.22 -2.35
C ARG A 60 8.50 -5.88 -0.87
N SER A 61 7.32 -5.85 -0.26
CA SER A 61 7.19 -5.67 1.19
C SER A 61 8.06 -6.68 1.93
N GLU A 62 8.78 -6.23 2.97
CA GLU A 62 9.71 -7.09 3.74
C GLU A 62 8.98 -8.27 4.40
N ASN A 63 7.69 -8.13 4.66
CA ASN A 63 6.85 -9.16 5.25
C ASN A 63 6.18 -10.09 4.23
N GLU A 64 6.57 -10.01 2.95
CA GLU A 64 6.08 -10.86 1.83
C GLU A 64 4.57 -11.06 1.79
N LEU A 65 3.82 -10.05 2.24
CA LEU A 65 2.37 -10.11 2.34
C LEU A 65 1.75 -10.34 0.95
N SER A 66 1.10 -11.49 0.80
CA SER A 66 0.26 -11.82 -0.34
C SER A 66 -1.20 -11.89 0.11
N ARG A 67 -2.11 -11.52 -0.78
CA ARG A 67 -3.56 -11.57 -0.55
C ARG A 67 -4.26 -12.05 -1.81
N GLY A 68 -5.45 -12.64 -1.65
CA GLY A 68 -6.41 -12.74 -2.75
C GLY A 68 -6.85 -11.35 -3.22
N GLY A 69 -6.58 -11.05 -4.49
CA GLY A 69 -7.10 -9.89 -5.21
C GLY A 69 -8.60 -9.99 -5.45
N SER A 70 -9.15 -8.96 -6.09
CA SER A 70 -10.61 -8.75 -6.21
C SER A 70 -11.31 -9.82 -7.06
N GLN A 71 -10.57 -10.61 -7.82
CA GLN A 71 -11.03 -11.64 -8.76
C GLN A 71 -10.41 -13.03 -8.48
N GLY A 72 -9.92 -13.26 -7.25
CA GLY A 72 -9.32 -14.54 -6.83
C GLY A 72 -7.92 -14.80 -7.37
N GLN A 73 -7.22 -13.75 -7.81
CA GLN A 73 -5.81 -13.76 -8.19
C GLN A 73 -4.90 -13.45 -6.99
N THR A 74 -3.60 -13.72 -7.08
CA THR A 74 -2.66 -13.40 -5.98
C THR A 74 -2.08 -12.01 -6.21
N VAL A 75 -2.34 -11.10 -5.28
CA VAL A 75 -1.73 -9.77 -5.25
C VAL A 75 -0.65 -9.71 -4.18
N TYR A 76 0.46 -9.04 -4.49
CA TYR A 76 1.58 -8.85 -3.59
C TYR A 76 1.67 -7.40 -3.12
N ALA A 77 1.97 -7.26 -1.84
CA ALA A 77 2.34 -6.00 -1.23
C ALA A 77 3.68 -5.51 -1.78
N VAL A 78 3.65 -4.33 -2.41
CA VAL A 78 4.84 -3.69 -2.96
C VAL A 78 4.92 -2.23 -2.55
N GLU A 79 6.16 -1.75 -2.49
CA GLU A 79 6.51 -0.35 -2.36
C GLU A 79 7.10 0.11 -3.69
N LEU A 80 6.42 1.04 -4.35
CA LEU A 80 6.86 1.68 -5.58
C LEU A 80 7.52 3.00 -5.23
N ALA A 81 8.80 3.13 -5.54
CA ALA A 81 9.46 4.43 -5.60
C ALA A 81 9.18 5.03 -6.98
N LEU A 82 8.53 6.19 -6.99
CA LEU A 82 8.06 6.88 -8.18
C LEU A 82 8.70 8.26 -8.25
N ARG A 83 8.98 8.71 -9.47
CA ARG A 83 9.35 10.09 -9.75
C ARG A 83 8.17 10.78 -10.39
N VAL A 84 7.58 11.74 -9.67
CA VAL A 84 6.43 12.52 -10.17
C VAL A 84 6.92 13.55 -11.17
N ILE A 85 6.30 13.55 -12.35
CA ILE A 85 6.55 14.52 -13.42
C ILE A 85 5.51 15.63 -13.24
N GLY A 86 5.97 16.80 -12.81
CA GLY A 86 5.13 17.99 -12.69
C GLY A 86 4.53 18.40 -14.04
N THR A 87 3.27 18.82 -14.03
CA THR A 87 2.58 19.41 -15.20
C THR A 87 2.88 20.90 -15.39
N ASP A 88 3.40 21.57 -14.36
CA ASP A 88 3.82 22.96 -14.44
C ASP A 88 5.24 23.06 -15.01
N ALA A 89 5.52 24.11 -15.78
CA ALA A 89 6.77 24.35 -16.51
C ALA A 89 8.04 24.47 -15.64
N ILE A 90 7.92 24.28 -14.33
CA ILE A 90 9.01 24.10 -13.39
C ILE A 90 9.10 22.60 -13.14
N VAL A 91 10.11 21.97 -13.74
CA VAL A 91 10.47 20.56 -13.58
C VAL A 91 10.79 20.29 -12.10
N ASP A 92 9.76 20.14 -11.28
CA ASP A 92 9.86 19.75 -9.88
C ASP A 92 9.69 18.23 -9.83
N GLU A 93 10.75 17.51 -10.21
CA GLU A 93 10.83 16.06 -10.08
C GLU A 93 10.81 15.72 -8.59
N ARG A 94 9.66 15.27 -8.10
CA ARG A 94 9.50 14.95 -6.67
C ARG A 94 9.45 13.43 -6.48
N PRO A 95 10.33 12.87 -5.62
CA PRO A 95 10.24 11.46 -5.28
C PRO A 95 8.96 11.21 -4.45
N ALA A 96 8.22 10.17 -4.81
CA ALA A 96 7.04 9.72 -4.12
C ALA A 96 7.11 8.22 -3.88
N ILE A 97 6.72 7.78 -2.69
CA ILE A 97 6.66 6.36 -2.36
C ILE A 97 5.19 5.97 -2.23
N VAL A 98 4.75 5.02 -3.04
CA VAL A 98 3.39 4.49 -3.01
C VAL A 98 3.43 3.02 -2.63
N ARG A 99 2.74 2.68 -1.54
CA ARG A 99 2.56 1.29 -1.10
C ARG A 99 1.22 0.78 -1.60
N THR A 100 1.24 -0.27 -2.41
CA THR A 100 0.03 -0.80 -3.04
C THR A 100 0.10 -2.32 -3.19
N LEU A 101 -0.98 -2.90 -3.71
CA LEU A 101 -1.09 -4.32 -4.03
C LEU A 101 -1.08 -4.48 -5.55
N ILE A 102 -0.17 -5.30 -6.08
CA ILE A 102 -0.05 -5.56 -7.51
C ILE A 102 -0.18 -7.06 -7.76
N ASP A 103 -0.96 -7.43 -8.77
CA ASP A 103 -1.06 -8.80 -9.26
C ASP A 103 0.30 -9.37 -9.68
N GLU A 104 0.52 -10.65 -9.35
CA GLU A 104 1.75 -11.37 -9.66
C GLU A 104 2.22 -11.20 -11.12
N GLY A 105 1.29 -11.31 -12.08
CA GLY A 105 1.59 -11.23 -13.50
C GLY A 105 1.98 -9.82 -13.98
N LEU A 106 1.68 -8.79 -13.17
CA LEU A 106 2.01 -7.40 -13.49
C LEU A 106 3.33 -6.94 -12.84
N LEU A 107 3.79 -7.62 -11.79
CA LEU A 107 5.03 -7.28 -11.09
C LEU A 107 6.25 -7.07 -12.01
N PRO A 108 6.54 -7.95 -13.00
CA PRO A 108 7.70 -7.76 -13.86
C PRO A 108 7.66 -6.45 -14.66
N GLN A 109 6.45 -5.97 -14.98
CA GLN A 109 6.30 -4.74 -15.74
C GLN A 109 6.62 -3.51 -14.89
N PHE A 110 6.17 -3.51 -13.64
CA PHE A 110 6.47 -2.43 -12.69
C PHE A 110 7.90 -2.49 -12.16
N ALA A 111 8.59 -3.62 -12.28
CA ALA A 111 10.01 -3.73 -11.95
C ALA A 111 10.93 -3.03 -12.96
N VAL A 112 10.43 -2.62 -14.14
CA VAL A 112 11.20 -1.90 -15.15
C VAL A 112 11.26 -0.40 -14.81
N PRO A 113 12.45 0.16 -14.52
CA PRO A 113 12.60 1.59 -14.30
C PRO A 113 12.18 2.39 -15.53
N GLY A 114 11.57 3.55 -15.31
CA GLY A 114 11.05 4.42 -16.36
C GLY A 114 9.64 4.06 -16.85
N LYS A 115 9.01 2.98 -16.35
CA LYS A 115 7.63 2.66 -16.72
C LYS A 115 6.69 3.80 -16.29
N PRO A 116 5.90 4.38 -17.21
CA PRO A 116 4.96 5.44 -16.86
C PRO A 116 3.81 4.86 -16.03
N VAL A 117 3.45 5.57 -14.98
CA VAL A 117 2.31 5.29 -14.11
C VAL A 117 1.49 6.56 -13.93
N HIS A 118 0.17 6.41 -13.93
CA HIS A 118 -0.75 7.52 -13.72
C HIS A 118 -1.09 7.62 -12.24
N LEU A 119 -1.03 8.83 -11.69
CA LEU A 119 -1.32 9.12 -10.30
C LEU A 119 -2.51 10.08 -10.20
N LEU A 120 -3.17 10.04 -9.04
CA LEU A 120 -4.12 11.04 -8.59
C LEU A 120 -3.52 11.71 -7.36
N ARG A 121 -3.49 13.04 -7.37
CA ARG A 121 -3.01 13.87 -6.27
C ARG A 121 -4.19 14.50 -5.53
N ASP A 122 -4.11 14.61 -4.21
CA ASP A 122 -5.12 15.34 -3.43
C ASP A 122 -5.05 16.86 -3.74
N PRO A 123 -6.18 17.51 -4.08
CA PRO A 123 -6.20 18.96 -4.33
C PRO A 123 -5.91 19.78 -3.06
N ASN A 124 -6.14 19.22 -1.87
CA ASN A 124 -5.93 19.89 -0.58
C ASN A 124 -4.55 19.58 0.02
N ASP A 125 -3.91 18.47 -0.38
CA ASP A 125 -2.58 18.08 0.11
C ASP A 125 -1.72 17.51 -1.02
N ALA A 126 -0.69 18.28 -1.41
CA ALA A 126 0.23 17.92 -2.48
C ALA A 126 1.16 16.73 -2.17
N SER A 127 1.17 16.26 -0.92
CA SER A 127 2.00 15.14 -0.48
C SER A 127 1.27 13.80 -0.61
N ILE A 128 -0.05 13.83 -0.86
CA ILE A 128 -0.89 12.65 -0.94
C ILE A 128 -1.08 12.26 -2.41
N PHE A 129 -0.65 11.04 -2.73
CA PHE A 129 -0.80 10.43 -4.05
C PHE A 129 -1.45 9.05 -3.93
N ALA A 130 -2.26 8.70 -4.93
CA ALA A 130 -2.74 7.35 -5.18
C ALA A 130 -2.51 6.98 -6.65
N ILE A 131 -2.43 5.69 -6.97
CA ILE A 131 -2.31 5.27 -8.37
C ILE A 131 -3.68 5.36 -9.03
N ASP A 132 -3.76 5.99 -10.19
CA ASP A 132 -4.97 5.99 -11.00
C ASP A 132 -5.21 4.59 -11.59
N ARG A 133 -6.00 3.79 -10.88
CA ARG A 133 -6.33 2.41 -11.28
C ARG A 133 -7.13 2.33 -12.59
N ALA A 134 -7.76 3.43 -13.03
CA ALA A 134 -8.46 3.46 -14.31
C ALA A 134 -7.51 3.51 -15.51
N ARG A 135 -6.34 4.15 -15.34
CA ARG A 135 -5.32 4.29 -16.39
C ARG A 135 -4.12 3.37 -16.21
N THR A 136 -3.84 2.93 -14.98
CA THR A 136 -2.74 2.04 -14.62
C THR A 136 -3.31 0.87 -13.84
N PRO A 137 -3.74 -0.20 -14.52
CA PRO A 137 -4.33 -1.35 -13.85
C PRO A 137 -3.27 -2.06 -12.99
N LEU A 138 -3.66 -2.34 -11.75
CA LEU A 138 -2.83 -3.06 -10.76
C LEU A 138 -3.23 -4.52 -10.60
N GLU A 139 -4.36 -4.91 -11.19
CA GLU A 139 -4.89 -6.25 -11.23
C GLU A 139 -5.24 -6.63 -12.67
N ILE A 140 -4.98 -7.88 -13.06
CA ILE A 140 -5.42 -8.40 -14.36
C ILE A 140 -6.89 -8.80 -14.23
N PRO A 141 -7.82 -8.18 -14.98
CA PRO A 141 -9.21 -8.62 -14.99
C PRO A 141 -9.27 -10.04 -15.55
N ARG A 142 -9.79 -11.00 -14.78
CA ARG A 142 -10.12 -12.30 -15.35
C ARG A 142 -11.32 -12.10 -16.27
N ALA A 143 -11.20 -12.56 -17.51
CA ALA A 143 -12.36 -12.70 -18.37
C ALA A 143 -13.33 -13.65 -17.68
N SER A 144 -14.53 -13.16 -17.37
CA SER A 144 -15.64 -14.01 -16.93
C SER A 144 -15.88 -15.03 -18.03
N HIS A 145 -15.57 -16.30 -17.78
CA HIS A 145 -15.89 -17.40 -18.67
C HIS A 145 -17.10 -18.15 -18.13
#